data_AF-A0A8X6SY03-F1
#
_entry.id   AF-A0A8X6SY03-F1
#
_cell.length_a   1.000
_cell.length_b   1.000
_cell.length_c   1.000
_cell.angle_alpha   90.00
_cell.angle_beta   90.00
_cell.angle_gamma   90.00
#
_symmetry.space_group_name_H-M   'P 1'
#
loop_
_entity.id
_entity.type
_entity.pdbx_description
1 polymer ?
#
loop_
_entity_poly.entity_id
_entity_poly.type
_entity_poly.pdbx_seq_one_letter_code
_entity_poly.pdbx_strand_id
1 'polypeptide(L)'
;MALKLNLKKDELIWVAVEMGLEIPSKAKIIDLKKLIESSAVYKNDIEFVRSLVENALEKSKQEAEKNEREAEIQLEKIKLSEIEKQLELAKVRKESEKNSQSLESGEPGSITDKLESLVKSIKTLTIQVPVREFEPTPQECLSNFKKARKLQSENYVQFASRLSATFDYYCQLRNVNEFRSLCDLIISDKIFETLDRDTMNHIATKQGETYFKPQQLGRECDVYLSARGKVSNDLMSRNPGSGVKTDGRNRLQTVSTWRQERNSSNVFVAETKPDCVLCKGNNFHPLSKCYQFKKLSVEDRVEVVKRNNLCFRCFLPHRLKKCRSEKIVFALDLIIA
;
A
#
# COMPACT_ATOMS: atom_id res chain seq x y z
N MET A 1 6.27 -27.18 -44.13
CA MET A 1 5.13 -26.70 -43.33
C MET A 1 5.68 -25.84 -42.21
N ALA A 2 5.09 -24.69 -41.87
CA ALA A 2 5.60 -23.86 -40.77
C ALA A 2 5.01 -24.33 -39.43
N LEU A 3 5.86 -24.54 -38.42
CA LEU A 3 5.44 -24.90 -37.06
C LEU A 3 4.97 -23.64 -36.32
N LYS A 4 3.75 -23.65 -35.78
CA LYS A 4 3.22 -22.52 -35.00
C LYS A 4 3.78 -22.52 -33.57
N LEU A 5 4.72 -21.62 -33.29
CA LEU A 5 5.32 -21.42 -31.96
C LEU A 5 4.41 -20.59 -31.03
N ASN A 6 3.25 -21.11 -30.65
CA ASN A 6 2.31 -20.44 -29.74
C ASN A 6 2.61 -20.77 -28.26
N LEU A 7 3.83 -20.44 -27.84
CA LEU A 7 4.36 -20.76 -26.52
C LEU A 7 4.59 -19.48 -25.69
N LYS A 8 4.56 -19.62 -24.36
CA LYS A 8 4.96 -18.56 -23.41
C LYS A 8 6.45 -18.30 -23.52
N LYS A 9 6.89 -17.18 -22.93
CA LYS A 9 8.29 -16.75 -22.98
C LYS A 9 9.24 -17.83 -22.43
N ASP A 10 8.93 -18.42 -21.29
CA ASP A 10 9.81 -19.39 -20.62
C ASP A 10 9.85 -20.73 -21.37
N GLU A 11 8.72 -21.13 -21.97
CA GLU A 11 8.63 -22.30 -22.85
C GLU A 11 9.47 -22.10 -24.12
N LEU A 12 9.42 -20.91 -24.75
CA LEU A 12 10.26 -20.57 -25.89
C LEU A 12 11.75 -20.53 -25.54
N ILE A 13 12.07 -20.03 -24.35
CA ILE A 13 13.44 -20.04 -23.82
C ILE A 13 13.91 -21.49 -23.70
N TRP A 14 13.10 -22.36 -23.09
CA TRP A 14 13.46 -23.76 -22.93
C TRP A 14 13.70 -24.45 -24.28
N VAL A 15 12.80 -24.28 -25.25
CA VAL A 15 12.97 -24.84 -26.60
C VAL A 15 14.25 -24.30 -27.27
N ALA A 16 14.53 -23.00 -27.16
CA ALA A 16 15.74 -22.41 -27.74
C ALA A 16 17.02 -22.93 -27.08
N VAL A 17 17.03 -23.11 -25.75
CA VAL A 17 18.17 -23.73 -25.03
C VAL A 17 18.38 -25.17 -25.47
N GLU A 18 17.31 -25.96 -25.60
CA GLU A 18 17.40 -27.37 -25.97
C GLU A 18 17.87 -27.55 -27.43
N MET A 19 17.58 -26.56 -28.28
CA MET A 19 18.14 -26.46 -29.63
C MET A 19 19.60 -25.97 -29.67
N GLY A 20 20.20 -25.64 -28.52
CA GLY A 20 21.56 -25.13 -28.40
C GLY A 20 21.74 -23.67 -28.83
N LEU A 21 20.68 -22.86 -28.81
CA LEU A 21 20.73 -21.45 -29.20
C LEU A 21 21.11 -20.56 -28.02
N GLU A 22 21.99 -19.61 -28.26
CA GLU A 22 22.32 -18.58 -27.27
C GLU A 22 21.18 -17.55 -27.15
N ILE A 23 20.68 -17.37 -25.93
CA ILE A 23 19.53 -16.49 -25.68
C ILE A 23 20.00 -15.10 -25.22
N PRO A 24 19.62 -14.03 -25.92
CA PRO A 24 19.92 -12.68 -25.47
C PRO A 24 19.23 -12.36 -24.14
N SER A 25 19.96 -11.76 -23.20
CA SER A 25 19.49 -11.47 -21.83
C SER A 25 18.25 -10.56 -21.72
N LYS A 26 17.86 -9.88 -22.80
CA LYS A 26 16.63 -9.05 -22.88
C LYS A 26 15.69 -9.45 -24.02
N ALA A 27 15.80 -10.67 -24.54
CA ALA A 27 14.98 -11.14 -25.65
C ALA A 27 13.47 -11.08 -25.33
N LYS A 28 12.68 -10.55 -26.27
CA LYS A 28 11.21 -10.63 -26.24
C LYS A 28 10.73 -11.90 -26.92
N ILE A 29 9.46 -12.26 -26.70
CA ILE A 29 8.80 -13.42 -27.33
C ILE A 29 9.01 -13.42 -28.86
N ILE A 30 8.85 -12.26 -29.51
CA ILE A 30 9.02 -12.12 -30.97
C ILE A 30 10.47 -12.43 -31.37
N ASP A 31 11.44 -11.96 -30.59
CA ASP A 31 12.87 -12.18 -30.87
C ASP A 31 13.22 -13.66 -30.72
N LEU A 32 12.67 -14.32 -29.69
CA LEU A 32 12.83 -15.76 -29.46
C LEU A 32 12.21 -16.61 -30.58
N LYS A 33 10.99 -16.28 -31.03
CA LYS A 33 10.34 -16.98 -32.15
C LYS A 33 11.18 -16.85 -33.43
N LYS A 34 11.63 -15.63 -33.74
CA LYS A 34 12.50 -15.39 -34.89
C LYS A 34 13.83 -16.16 -34.78
N LEU A 35 14.43 -16.18 -33.59
CA LEU A 35 15.67 -16.90 -33.33
C LEU A 35 15.50 -18.40 -33.63
N ILE A 36 14.44 -19.01 -33.10
CA ILE A 36 14.09 -20.41 -33.35
C ILE A 36 13.82 -20.67 -34.84
N GLU A 37 12.95 -19.88 -35.48
CA GLU A 37 12.58 -20.03 -36.90
C GLU A 37 13.77 -19.82 -37.84
N SER A 38 14.74 -18.98 -37.46
CA SER A 38 15.94 -18.72 -38.25
C SER A 38 17.00 -19.82 -38.16
N SER A 39 16.94 -20.66 -37.11
CA SER A 39 17.94 -21.68 -36.80
C SER A 39 18.02 -22.78 -37.87
N ALA A 40 19.22 -23.37 -38.03
CA ALA A 40 19.43 -24.48 -38.94
C ALA A 40 18.62 -25.71 -38.52
N VAL A 41 18.50 -25.96 -37.21
CA VAL A 41 17.74 -27.07 -36.64
C VAL A 41 16.26 -26.97 -37.03
N TYR A 42 15.64 -25.79 -36.92
CA TYR A 42 14.24 -25.60 -37.32
C TYR A 42 13.98 -25.86 -38.81
N LYS A 43 14.96 -25.52 -39.67
CA LYS A 43 14.83 -25.68 -41.13
C LYS A 43 15.07 -27.12 -41.59
N ASN A 44 16.01 -27.81 -40.94
CA ASN A 44 16.46 -29.13 -41.36
C ASN A 44 15.69 -30.26 -40.66
N ASP A 45 15.27 -30.06 -39.40
CA ASP A 45 14.60 -31.07 -38.60
C ASP A 45 13.42 -30.47 -37.82
N ILE A 46 12.33 -30.23 -38.54
CA ILE A 46 11.11 -29.65 -37.96
C ILE A 46 10.37 -30.60 -37.02
N GLU A 47 10.55 -31.92 -37.18
CA GLU A 47 9.94 -32.94 -36.33
C GLU A 47 10.61 -32.97 -34.95
N PHE A 48 11.94 -32.83 -34.91
CA PHE A 48 12.65 -32.63 -33.65
C PHE A 48 12.14 -31.39 -32.91
N VAL A 49 12.00 -30.25 -33.59
CA VAL A 49 11.45 -29.03 -32.95
C VAL A 49 10.01 -29.25 -32.49
N ARG A 50 9.17 -29.97 -33.25
CA ARG A 50 7.82 -30.32 -32.81
C ARG A 50 7.84 -31.13 -31.52
N SER A 51 8.71 -32.14 -31.43
CA SER A 51 8.87 -32.96 -30.23
C SER A 51 9.32 -32.11 -29.02
N LEU A 52 10.22 -31.16 -29.21
CA LEU A 52 10.61 -30.22 -28.16
C LEU A 52 9.43 -29.35 -27.71
N VAL A 53 8.64 -28.84 -28.63
CA VAL A 53 7.45 -28.04 -28.32
C VAL A 53 6.41 -28.87 -27.54
N GLU A 54 6.16 -30.10 -27.96
CA GLU A 54 5.26 -31.03 -27.25
C GLU A 54 5.76 -31.33 -25.83
N ASN A 55 7.06 -31.59 -25.67
CA ASN A 55 7.67 -31.83 -24.37
C ASN A 55 7.60 -30.59 -23.45
N ALA A 56 7.83 -29.40 -24.00
CA ALA A 56 7.68 -28.14 -23.26
C ALA A 56 6.25 -27.94 -22.73
N LEU A 57 5.25 -28.24 -23.57
CA LEU A 57 3.83 -28.15 -23.19
C LEU A 57 3.46 -29.20 -22.14
N GLU A 58 3.90 -30.45 -22.32
CA GLU A 58 3.64 -31.53 -21.38
C GLU A 58 4.29 -31.27 -20.02
N LYS A 59 5.54 -30.80 -20.00
CA LYS A 59 6.23 -30.39 -18.78
C LYS A 59 5.50 -29.24 -18.07
N SER A 60 5.04 -28.23 -18.81
CA SER A 60 4.24 -27.14 -18.22
C SER A 60 2.91 -27.63 -17.66
N LYS A 61 2.28 -28.63 -18.29
CA LYS A 61 1.02 -29.23 -17.83
C LYS A 61 1.24 -30.02 -16.54
N GLN A 62 2.26 -30.88 -16.50
CA GLN A 62 2.61 -31.68 -15.32
C GLN A 62 2.97 -30.79 -14.12
N GLU A 63 3.69 -29.70 -14.36
CA GLU A 63 4.02 -28.73 -13.31
C GLU A 63 2.78 -27.98 -12.80
N ALA A 64 1.82 -27.66 -13.67
CA ALA A 64 0.54 -27.08 -13.27
C ALA A 64 -0.29 -28.07 -12.43
N GLU A 65 -0.44 -29.33 -12.86
CA GLU A 65 -1.16 -30.37 -12.12
C GLU A 65 -0.49 -30.69 -10.78
N LYS A 66 0.83 -30.62 -10.71
CA LYS A 66 1.58 -30.77 -9.45
C LYS A 66 1.27 -29.59 -8.51
N ASN A 67 1.34 -28.35 -9.01
CA ASN A 67 1.06 -27.17 -8.21
C ASN A 67 -0.40 -27.14 -7.73
N GLU A 68 -1.35 -27.61 -8.53
CA GLU A 68 -2.76 -27.75 -8.17
C GLU A 68 -2.94 -28.78 -7.04
N ARG A 69 -2.36 -29.97 -7.17
CA ARG A 69 -2.36 -30.99 -6.11
C ARG A 69 -1.69 -30.50 -4.82
N GLU A 70 -0.58 -29.77 -4.93
CA GLU A 70 0.06 -29.16 -3.77
C GLU A 70 -0.85 -28.12 -3.09
N ALA A 71 -1.58 -27.32 -3.86
CA ALA A 71 -2.55 -26.36 -3.31
C ALA A 71 -3.73 -27.06 -2.62
N GLU A 72 -4.25 -28.15 -3.19
CA GLU A 72 -5.30 -28.97 -2.57
C GLU A 72 -4.84 -29.56 -1.23
N ILE A 73 -3.64 -30.15 -1.19
CA ILE A 73 -3.06 -30.70 0.05
C ILE A 73 -2.89 -29.59 1.10
N GLN A 74 -2.48 -28.39 0.72
CA GLN A 74 -2.36 -27.27 1.65
C GLN A 74 -3.72 -26.84 2.20
N LEU A 75 -4.76 -26.81 1.34
CA LEU A 75 -6.12 -26.49 1.76
C LEU A 75 -6.67 -27.55 2.74
N GLU A 76 -6.42 -28.83 2.48
CA GLU A 76 -6.81 -29.91 3.39
C GLU A 76 -6.09 -29.84 4.74
N LYS A 77 -4.78 -29.53 4.74
CA LYS A 77 -4.02 -29.30 5.99
C LYS A 77 -4.61 -28.16 6.81
N ILE A 78 -5.02 -27.06 6.16
CA ILE A 78 -5.68 -25.94 6.83
C ILE A 78 -7.02 -26.38 7.44
N LYS A 79 -7.84 -27.14 6.68
CA LYS A 79 -9.12 -27.67 7.18
C LYS A 79 -8.92 -28.62 8.37
N LEU A 80 -7.92 -29.50 8.32
CA LEU A 80 -7.60 -30.39 9.43
C LEU A 80 -7.20 -29.61 10.69
N SER A 81 -6.33 -28.61 10.54
CA SER A 81 -5.92 -27.75 11.66
C SER A 81 -7.10 -27.01 12.30
N GLU A 82 -8.07 -26.57 11.49
CA GLU A 82 -9.29 -25.92 11.99
C GLU A 82 -10.17 -26.89 12.78
N ILE A 83 -10.36 -28.13 12.28
CA ILE A 83 -11.12 -29.17 12.98
C ILE A 83 -10.47 -29.54 14.31
N GLU A 84 -9.14 -29.69 14.33
CA GLU A 84 -8.37 -29.99 15.55
C GLU A 84 -8.59 -28.91 16.63
N LYS A 85 -8.52 -27.62 16.24
CA LYS A 85 -8.81 -26.50 17.15
C LYS A 85 -10.24 -26.54 17.69
N GLN A 86 -11.23 -26.83 16.84
CA GLN A 86 -12.62 -26.94 17.29
C GLN A 86 -12.82 -28.09 18.28
N LEU A 87 -12.14 -29.21 18.07
CA LEU A 87 -12.19 -30.37 18.96
C LEU A 87 -11.54 -30.06 20.32
N GLU A 88 -10.42 -29.33 20.32
CA GLU A 88 -9.77 -28.85 21.54
C GLU A 88 -10.65 -27.85 22.31
N LEU A 89 -11.26 -26.88 21.63
CA LEU A 89 -12.23 -25.96 22.24
C LEU A 89 -13.45 -26.70 22.83
N ALA A 90 -13.94 -27.74 22.15
CA ALA A 90 -15.03 -28.57 22.66
C ALA A 90 -14.65 -29.37 23.91
N LYS A 91 -13.39 -29.84 24.00
CA LYS A 91 -12.86 -30.49 25.22
C LYS A 91 -12.80 -29.53 26.39
N VAL A 92 -12.22 -28.34 26.19
CA VAL A 92 -12.13 -27.30 27.23
C VAL A 92 -13.52 -26.89 27.74
N ARG A 93 -14.50 -26.74 26.83
CA ARG A 93 -15.90 -26.46 27.22
C ARG A 93 -16.48 -27.56 28.10
N LYS A 94 -16.34 -28.84 27.71
CA LYS A 94 -16.82 -29.98 28.50
C LYS A 94 -16.11 -30.12 29.86
N GLU A 95 -14.84 -29.76 29.96
CA GLU A 95 -14.10 -29.75 31.23
C GLU A 95 -14.60 -28.62 32.15
N SER A 96 -14.94 -27.45 31.61
CA SER A 96 -15.57 -26.36 32.38
C SER A 96 -16.95 -26.73 32.91
N GLU A 97 -17.74 -27.48 32.14
CA GLU A 97 -19.06 -27.98 32.53
C GLU A 97 -18.97 -29.09 33.59
N LYS A 98 -18.02 -30.03 33.47
CA LYS A 98 -17.78 -31.08 34.47
C LYS A 98 -17.24 -30.55 35.80
N ASN A 99 -16.39 -29.52 35.76
CA ASN A 99 -15.89 -28.86 36.97
C ASN A 99 -17.00 -28.11 37.73
N SER A 100 -18.08 -27.73 37.04
CA SER A 100 -19.26 -27.11 37.64
C SER A 100 -20.21 -28.11 38.30
N GLN A 101 -20.08 -29.42 38.02
CA GLN A 101 -20.93 -30.49 38.58
C GLN A 101 -20.28 -31.29 39.72
N SER A 102 -19.03 -30.97 40.11
CA SER A 102 -18.29 -31.73 41.14
C SER A 102 -18.39 -31.12 42.57
N LEU A 103 -19.26 -30.13 42.79
CA LEU A 103 -19.42 -29.41 44.06
C LEU A 103 -20.83 -29.54 44.66
N GLU A 104 -21.57 -30.60 44.32
CA GLU A 104 -22.78 -31.02 45.03
C GLU A 104 -22.54 -32.32 45.80
N SER A 105 -21.71 -32.25 46.83
CA SER A 105 -21.80 -33.18 47.97
C SER A 105 -21.07 -32.59 49.18
N GLY A 106 -21.77 -31.74 49.93
CA GLY A 106 -21.30 -31.21 51.22
C GLY A 106 -21.92 -29.85 51.53
N GLU A 107 -22.76 -29.80 52.56
CA GLU A 107 -23.57 -28.67 53.07
C GLU A 107 -23.13 -27.24 52.68
N PRO A 108 -23.92 -26.50 51.87
CA PRO A 108 -23.50 -25.22 51.27
C PRO A 108 -24.21 -23.99 51.87
N GLY A 109 -24.28 -23.87 53.19
CA GLY A 109 -25.02 -22.77 53.84
C GLY A 109 -24.17 -21.64 54.45
N SER A 110 -22.92 -21.91 54.84
CA SER A 110 -22.19 -20.96 55.72
C SER A 110 -21.02 -20.23 55.06
N ILE A 111 -20.44 -20.82 54.01
CA ILE A 111 -19.23 -20.28 53.35
C ILE A 111 -19.62 -19.49 52.09
N THR A 112 -20.64 -19.95 51.37
CA THR A 112 -21.25 -19.31 50.20
C THR A 112 -21.82 -17.94 50.56
N ASP A 113 -22.56 -17.83 51.67
CA ASP A 113 -23.13 -16.56 52.14
C ASP A 113 -22.07 -15.56 52.60
N LYS A 114 -20.98 -16.04 53.22
CA LYS A 114 -19.84 -15.21 53.61
C LYS A 114 -19.07 -14.72 52.38
N LEU A 115 -18.86 -15.58 51.39
CA LEU A 115 -18.23 -15.21 50.12
C LEU A 115 -19.11 -14.25 49.32
N GLU A 116 -20.42 -14.43 49.30
CA GLU A 116 -21.34 -13.54 48.58
C GLU A 116 -21.40 -12.16 49.25
N SER A 117 -21.39 -12.11 50.59
CA SER A 117 -21.32 -10.87 51.36
C SER A 117 -19.97 -10.15 51.17
N LEU A 118 -18.86 -10.89 51.08
CA LEU A 118 -17.55 -10.36 50.71
C LEU A 118 -17.51 -9.84 49.26
N VAL A 119 -18.09 -10.58 48.31
CA VAL A 119 -18.18 -10.16 46.91
C VAL A 119 -19.08 -8.93 46.74
N LYS A 120 -20.19 -8.84 47.50
CA LYS A 120 -21.06 -7.66 47.53
C LYS A 120 -20.34 -6.44 48.12
N SER A 121 -19.60 -6.61 49.22
CA SER A 121 -18.84 -5.52 49.84
C SER A 121 -17.63 -5.08 49.02
N ILE A 122 -16.96 -5.99 48.31
CA ILE A 122 -15.91 -5.66 47.34
C ILE A 122 -16.50 -4.93 46.13
N LYS A 123 -17.70 -5.29 45.65
CA LYS A 123 -18.40 -4.59 44.56
C LYS A 123 -18.83 -3.16 44.93
N THR A 124 -19.15 -2.87 46.19
CA THR A 124 -19.49 -1.50 46.64
C THR A 124 -18.26 -0.64 46.94
N LEU A 125 -17.12 -1.24 47.30
CA LEU A 125 -15.86 -0.52 47.53
C LEU A 125 -15.01 -0.35 46.26
N THR A 126 -15.27 -1.16 45.24
CA THR A 126 -14.73 -0.92 43.90
C THR A 126 -15.50 0.24 43.30
N ILE A 127 -15.00 1.46 43.53
CA ILE A 127 -15.34 2.63 42.71
C ILE A 127 -15.32 2.13 41.27
N GLN A 128 -16.47 2.18 40.58
CA GLN A 128 -16.52 1.98 39.14
C GLN A 128 -15.69 3.09 38.51
N VAL A 129 -14.37 2.90 38.46
CA VAL A 129 -13.54 3.54 37.47
C VAL A 129 -14.06 2.95 36.18
N PRO A 130 -14.73 3.73 35.32
CA PRO A 130 -15.08 3.24 34.02
C PRO A 130 -13.74 3.13 33.28
N VAL A 131 -13.16 1.94 33.30
CA VAL A 131 -12.20 1.56 32.27
C VAL A 131 -13.06 1.44 31.02
N ARG A 132 -13.29 2.57 30.35
CA ARG A 132 -13.46 2.56 28.90
C ARG A 132 -12.14 1.99 28.39
N GLU A 133 -12.04 0.68 28.30
CA GLU A 133 -10.97 0.01 27.60
C GLU A 133 -10.92 0.67 26.23
N PHE A 134 -9.82 1.37 25.95
CA PHE A 134 -9.62 2.05 24.68
C PHE A 134 -9.51 0.97 23.62
N GLU A 135 -10.64 0.56 23.04
CA GLU A 135 -10.63 -0.26 21.84
C GLU A 135 -9.80 0.49 20.78
N PRO A 136 -8.73 -0.14 20.25
CA PRO A 136 -7.90 0.51 19.26
C PRO A 136 -8.75 0.83 18.04
N THR A 137 -8.68 2.09 17.57
CA THR A 137 -9.41 2.46 16.34
C THR A 137 -9.00 1.52 15.21
N PRO A 138 -9.88 1.21 14.24
CA PRO A 138 -9.51 0.19 13.27
C PRO A 138 -8.35 0.65 12.37
N GLN A 139 -8.13 1.96 12.23
CA GLN A 139 -6.93 2.53 11.59
C GLN A 139 -5.64 2.23 12.38
N GLU A 140 -5.72 2.25 13.72
CA GLU A 140 -4.61 1.88 14.59
C GLU A 140 -4.31 0.38 14.49
N CYS A 141 -5.34 -0.47 14.43
CA CYS A 141 -5.19 -1.91 14.17
C CYS A 141 -4.46 -2.18 12.84
N LEU A 142 -4.88 -1.52 11.76
CA LEU A 142 -4.25 -1.64 10.45
C LEU A 142 -2.79 -1.12 10.46
N SER A 143 -2.54 -0.01 11.14
CA SER A 143 -1.19 0.55 11.34
C SER A 143 -0.29 -0.45 12.07
N ASN A 144 -0.80 -1.08 13.13
CA ASN A 144 -0.07 -2.09 13.89
C ASN A 144 0.22 -3.33 13.06
N PHE A 145 -0.76 -3.82 12.28
CA PHE A 145 -0.56 -4.92 11.34
C PHE A 145 0.56 -4.61 10.33
N LYS A 146 0.54 -3.44 9.69
CA LYS A 146 1.54 -3.04 8.68
C LYS A 146 2.95 -2.85 9.25
N LYS A 147 3.05 -2.41 10.51
CA LYS A 147 4.33 -2.17 11.20
C LYS A 147 4.85 -3.39 11.94
N ALA A 148 4.04 -4.44 12.09
CA ALA A 148 4.39 -5.62 12.85
C ALA A 148 5.67 -6.26 12.32
N ARG A 149 6.59 -6.53 13.25
CA ARG A 149 7.81 -7.29 13.00
C ARG A 149 7.81 -8.53 13.88
N LYS A 150 8.53 -9.56 13.41
CA LYS A 150 8.78 -10.76 14.20
C LYS A 150 9.62 -10.39 15.42
N LEU A 151 9.19 -10.83 16.60
CA LEU A 151 9.94 -10.73 17.84
C LEU A 151 11.06 -11.78 17.88
N GLN A 152 12.11 -11.50 18.65
CA GLN A 152 13.20 -12.46 18.84
C GLN A 152 12.74 -13.69 19.64
N SER A 153 11.78 -13.51 20.54
CA SER A 153 11.23 -14.54 21.42
C SER A 153 10.19 -15.44 20.77
N GLU A 154 9.66 -15.09 19.59
CA GLU A 154 8.64 -15.87 18.90
C GLU A 154 9.24 -16.59 17.67
N ASN A 155 8.64 -17.72 17.28
CA ASN A 155 8.94 -18.36 16.01
C ASN A 155 8.02 -17.82 14.89
N TYR A 156 8.27 -18.21 13.63
CA TYR A 156 7.48 -17.70 12.50
C TYR A 156 6.02 -18.17 12.50
N VAL A 157 5.71 -19.34 13.07
CA VAL A 157 4.33 -19.84 13.19
C VAL A 157 3.54 -18.98 14.19
N GLN A 158 4.16 -18.63 15.31
CA GLN A 158 3.59 -17.70 16.31
C GLN A 158 3.42 -16.30 15.73
N PHE A 159 4.42 -15.81 14.98
CA PHE A 159 4.34 -14.52 14.29
C PHE A 159 3.20 -14.50 13.27
N ALA A 160 3.08 -15.55 12.45
CA ALA A 160 1.97 -15.69 11.49
C ALA A 160 0.61 -15.71 12.21
N SER A 161 0.48 -16.49 13.29
CA SER A 161 -0.73 -16.54 14.09
C SER A 161 -1.11 -15.16 14.66
N ARG A 162 -0.12 -14.41 15.16
CA ARG A 162 -0.32 -13.06 15.70
C ARG A 162 -0.71 -12.06 14.60
N LEU A 163 -0.09 -12.13 13.42
CA LEU A 163 -0.45 -11.32 12.26
C LEU A 163 -1.87 -11.61 11.80
N SER A 164 -2.23 -12.90 11.65
CA SER A 164 -3.57 -13.33 11.27
C SER A 164 -4.61 -12.81 12.26
N ALA A 165 -4.42 -13.05 13.56
CA ALA A 165 -5.34 -12.56 14.59
C ALA A 165 -5.52 -11.02 14.56
N THR A 166 -4.42 -10.28 14.33
CA THR A 166 -4.48 -8.81 14.22
C THR A 166 -5.30 -8.37 13.00
N PHE A 167 -5.12 -9.04 11.86
CA PHE A 167 -5.84 -8.72 10.62
C PHE A 167 -7.31 -9.18 10.67
N ASP A 168 -7.58 -10.33 11.27
CA ASP A 168 -8.94 -10.85 11.46
C ASP A 168 -9.74 -9.90 12.36
N TYR A 169 -9.14 -9.43 13.45
CA TYR A 169 -9.77 -8.43 14.32
C TYR A 169 -10.03 -7.11 13.57
N TYR A 170 -9.10 -6.66 12.72
CA TYR A 170 -9.35 -5.50 11.85
C TYR A 170 -10.53 -5.70 10.90
N CYS A 171 -10.63 -6.88 10.27
CA CYS A 171 -11.77 -7.22 9.41
C CYS A 171 -13.09 -7.23 10.18
N GLN A 172 -13.10 -7.73 11.41
CA GLN A 172 -14.27 -7.73 12.30
C GLN A 172 -14.71 -6.30 12.64
N LEU A 173 -13.79 -5.43 13.03
CA LEU A 173 -14.09 -4.01 13.31
C LEU A 173 -14.67 -3.28 12.09
N ARG A 174 -14.34 -3.73 10.88
CA ARG A 174 -14.85 -3.18 9.62
C ARG A 174 -16.08 -3.90 9.07
N ASN A 175 -16.60 -4.88 9.79
CA ASN A 175 -17.74 -5.71 9.38
C ASN A 175 -17.54 -6.35 7.99
N VAL A 176 -16.33 -6.84 7.70
CA VAL A 176 -16.00 -7.54 6.45
C VAL A 176 -16.29 -9.03 6.62
N ASN A 177 -17.21 -9.56 5.81
CA ASN A 177 -17.72 -10.93 5.90
C ASN A 177 -17.57 -11.75 4.60
N GLU A 178 -17.26 -11.09 3.48
CA GLU A 178 -17.15 -11.73 2.17
C GLU A 178 -15.86 -11.33 1.45
N PHE A 179 -15.35 -12.21 0.58
CA PHE A 179 -14.15 -11.95 -0.21
C PHE A 179 -14.22 -10.64 -1.01
N ARG A 180 -15.40 -10.30 -1.54
CA ARG A 180 -15.59 -9.04 -2.28
C ARG A 180 -15.44 -7.82 -1.36
N SER A 181 -16.02 -7.87 -0.16
CA SER A 181 -15.89 -6.81 0.84
C SER A 181 -14.46 -6.65 1.33
N LEU A 182 -13.69 -7.74 1.42
CA LEU A 182 -12.26 -7.69 1.73
C LEU A 182 -11.46 -6.99 0.61
N CYS A 183 -11.74 -7.32 -0.66
CA CYS A 183 -11.13 -6.64 -1.80
C CYS A 183 -11.43 -5.14 -1.77
N ASP A 184 -12.69 -4.76 -1.55
CA ASP A 184 -13.11 -3.36 -1.49
C ASP A 184 -12.43 -2.64 -0.30
N LEU A 185 -12.29 -3.28 0.86
CA LEU A 185 -11.58 -2.73 2.03
C LEU A 185 -10.11 -2.46 1.71
N ILE A 186 -9.39 -3.45 1.15
CA ILE A 186 -7.96 -3.32 0.81
C ILE A 186 -7.73 -2.17 -0.18
N ILE A 187 -8.57 -2.05 -1.21
CA ILE A 187 -8.47 -0.96 -2.19
C ILE A 187 -8.76 0.39 -1.51
N SER A 188 -9.76 0.44 -0.64
CA SER A 188 -10.14 1.67 0.06
C SER A 188 -9.04 2.14 1.02
N ASP A 189 -8.43 1.22 1.77
CA ASP A 189 -7.27 1.51 2.60
C ASP A 189 -6.10 2.03 1.77
N LYS A 190 -5.89 1.47 0.56
CA LYS A 190 -4.83 1.94 -0.33
C LYS A 190 -5.08 3.36 -0.82
N ILE A 191 -6.32 3.72 -1.15
CA ILE A 191 -6.69 5.09 -1.51
C ILE A 191 -6.50 5.99 -0.29
N PHE A 192 -6.96 5.58 0.88
CA PHE A 192 -6.86 6.32 2.13
C PHE A 192 -5.41 6.69 2.50
N GLU A 193 -4.46 5.76 2.30
CA GLU A 193 -3.01 6.01 2.48
C GLU A 193 -2.44 7.13 1.60
N THR A 194 -3.08 7.42 0.47
CA THR A 194 -2.59 8.43 -0.49
C THR A 194 -3.11 9.83 -0.18
N LEU A 195 -4.08 9.97 0.73
CA LEU A 195 -4.72 11.24 1.05
C LEU A 195 -3.78 12.15 1.85
N ASP A 196 -3.88 13.45 1.60
CA ASP A 196 -3.27 14.45 2.48
C ASP A 196 -4.00 14.49 3.83
N ARG A 197 -3.35 15.09 4.84
CA ARG A 197 -3.83 15.08 6.22
C ARG A 197 -5.24 15.66 6.37
N ASP A 198 -5.57 16.71 5.62
CA ASP A 198 -6.86 17.40 5.78
C ASP A 198 -7.99 16.56 5.17
N THR A 199 -7.76 16.03 3.97
CA THR A 199 -8.71 15.12 3.31
C THR A 199 -8.88 13.83 4.11
N MET A 200 -7.79 13.26 4.63
CA MET A 200 -7.82 12.09 5.49
C MET A 200 -8.69 12.32 6.74
N ASN A 201 -8.53 13.47 7.41
CA ASN A 201 -9.34 13.82 8.58
C ASN A 201 -10.83 13.95 8.20
N HIS A 202 -11.15 14.62 7.10
CA HIS A 202 -12.53 14.75 6.63
C HIS A 202 -13.19 13.40 6.38
N ILE A 203 -12.48 12.51 5.68
CA ILE A 203 -12.95 11.16 5.39
C ILE A 203 -13.08 10.35 6.68
N ALA A 204 -12.09 10.39 7.57
CA ALA A 204 -12.12 9.67 8.84
C ALA A 204 -13.33 10.05 9.69
N THR A 205 -13.66 11.35 9.77
CA THR A 205 -14.85 11.83 10.49
C THR A 205 -16.15 11.29 9.88
N LYS A 206 -16.22 11.16 8.55
CA LYS A 206 -17.43 10.69 7.85
C LYS A 206 -17.62 9.17 7.88
N GLN A 207 -16.54 8.39 7.87
CA GLN A 207 -16.62 6.93 7.83
C GLN A 207 -17.06 6.32 9.18
N GLY A 208 -16.70 6.97 10.30
CA GLY A 208 -17.02 6.49 11.64
C GLY A 208 -16.49 5.07 11.88
N GLU A 209 -17.37 4.17 12.32
CA GLU A 209 -17.03 2.75 12.57
C GLU A 209 -16.91 1.93 11.26
N THR A 210 -17.58 2.38 10.19
CA THR A 210 -17.57 1.71 8.88
C THR A 210 -16.41 2.16 8.00
N TYR A 211 -16.36 1.69 6.74
CA TYR A 211 -15.45 2.19 5.71
C TYR A 211 -16.21 2.50 4.42
N PHE A 212 -15.71 3.46 3.64
CA PHE A 212 -16.25 3.70 2.31
C PHE A 212 -15.68 2.72 1.31
N LYS A 213 -16.54 2.16 0.46
CA LYS A 213 -16.11 1.39 -0.72
C LYS A 213 -15.33 2.29 -1.70
N PRO A 214 -14.49 1.74 -2.59
CA PRO A 214 -13.55 2.52 -3.39
C PRO A 214 -14.19 3.68 -4.18
N GLN A 215 -15.31 3.45 -4.86
CA GLN A 215 -15.99 4.47 -5.66
C GLN A 215 -16.72 5.52 -4.81
N GLN A 216 -17.14 5.15 -3.60
CA GLN A 216 -17.75 6.10 -2.67
C GLN A 216 -16.66 6.97 -2.02
N LEU A 217 -15.56 6.34 -1.60
CA LEU A 217 -14.40 7.04 -1.05
C LEU A 217 -13.85 8.07 -2.06
N GLY A 218 -13.67 7.68 -3.32
CA GLY A 218 -13.24 8.60 -4.37
C GLY A 218 -14.18 9.79 -4.54
N ARG A 219 -15.50 9.55 -4.57
CA ARG A 219 -16.51 10.62 -4.65
C ARG A 219 -16.46 11.58 -3.47
N GLU A 220 -16.33 11.07 -2.25
CA GLU A 220 -16.23 11.91 -1.05
C GLU A 220 -14.95 12.76 -1.06
N CYS A 221 -13.83 12.20 -1.52
CA CYS A 221 -12.60 12.96 -1.73
C CYS A 221 -12.79 14.08 -2.77
N ASP A 222 -13.38 13.77 -3.93
CA ASP A 222 -13.61 14.76 -5.00
C ASP A 222 -14.52 15.90 -4.53
N VAL A 223 -15.59 15.58 -3.79
CA VAL A 223 -16.51 16.57 -3.21
C VAL A 223 -15.78 17.47 -2.23
N TYR A 224 -14.98 16.91 -1.31
CA TYR A 224 -14.23 17.70 -0.34
C TYR A 224 -13.19 18.61 -1.01
N LEU A 225 -12.43 18.08 -1.97
CA LEU A 225 -11.42 18.84 -2.71
C LEU A 225 -12.06 19.96 -3.54
N SER A 226 -13.20 19.69 -4.19
CA SER A 226 -13.98 20.68 -4.94
C SER A 226 -14.55 21.77 -4.03
N ALA A 227 -14.98 21.43 -2.81
CA ALA A 227 -15.46 22.39 -1.83
C ALA A 227 -14.31 23.26 -1.28
N ARG A 228 -13.18 22.63 -0.92
CA ARG A 228 -11.97 23.30 -0.43
C ARG A 228 -11.38 24.28 -1.45
N GLY A 229 -11.43 23.94 -2.74
CA GLY A 229 -11.00 24.84 -3.83
C GLY A 229 -11.84 26.11 -3.96
N LYS A 230 -13.09 26.11 -3.48
CA LYS A 230 -13.99 27.29 -3.49
C LYS A 230 -13.77 28.21 -2.29
N VAL A 231 -13.56 27.65 -1.09
CA VAL A 231 -13.38 28.44 0.15
C VAL A 231 -12.15 29.35 0.10
N SER A 232 -11.12 28.98 -0.66
CA SER A 232 -9.92 29.82 -0.85
C SER A 232 -10.14 30.96 -1.84
N ASN A 233 -11.16 30.89 -2.70
CA ASN A 233 -11.45 31.89 -3.72
C ASN A 233 -12.47 32.93 -3.24
N ASP A 234 -13.39 32.55 -2.35
CA ASP A 234 -14.42 33.44 -1.80
C ASP A 234 -13.89 34.45 -0.77
N LEU A 235 -12.73 34.21 -0.16
CA LEU A 235 -12.04 35.17 0.72
C LEU A 235 -11.21 36.22 -0.04
N MET A 236 -10.93 35.97 -1.33
CA MET A 236 -10.21 36.91 -2.22
C MET A 236 -11.16 37.70 -3.13
N SER A 237 -12.47 37.42 -3.09
CA SER A 237 -13.50 38.10 -3.88
C SER A 237 -14.48 38.88 -3.00
N ARG A 238 -13.95 39.71 -2.10
CA ARG A 238 -14.67 40.92 -1.65
C ARG A 238 -13.77 42.11 -1.90
N ASN A 239 -13.87 42.68 -3.10
CA ASN A 239 -13.54 44.08 -3.28
C ASN A 239 -14.86 44.88 -3.40
N PRO A 240 -15.10 45.86 -2.52
CA PRO A 240 -16.31 46.68 -2.53
C PRO A 240 -16.21 47.70 -3.65
N GLY A 241 -17.08 47.56 -4.65
CA GLY A 241 -17.17 48.45 -5.79
C GLY A 241 -18.57 49.02 -5.94
N SER A 242 -18.96 49.97 -5.10
CA SER A 242 -19.99 50.98 -5.40
C SER A 242 -19.80 52.16 -4.44
N GLY A 243 -19.52 53.32 -5.01
CA GLY A 243 -18.65 54.32 -4.40
C GLY A 243 -19.31 55.45 -3.63
N VAL A 244 -18.48 56.22 -2.94
CA VAL A 244 -18.73 57.60 -2.50
C VAL A 244 -17.38 58.35 -2.49
N LYS A 245 -17.41 59.60 -2.96
CA LYS A 245 -16.29 60.54 -3.10
C LYS A 245 -15.79 61.01 -1.71
N THR A 246 -14.48 61.20 -1.52
CA THR A 246 -13.89 62.44 -0.98
C THR A 246 -12.35 62.43 -0.98
N ASP A 247 -11.85 63.58 -1.44
CA ASP A 247 -10.57 64.28 -1.37
C ASP A 247 -9.42 63.86 -0.42
N GLY A 248 -8.17 64.18 -0.83
CA GLY A 248 -7.11 64.57 0.11
C GLY A 248 -5.77 63.79 0.15
N ARG A 249 -4.78 64.30 -0.61
CA ARG A 249 -3.33 64.48 -0.27
C ARG A 249 -2.40 63.28 0.06
N ASN A 250 -1.34 63.19 -0.76
CA ASN A 250 0.09 62.94 -0.48
C ASN A 250 0.52 62.10 0.75
N ARG A 251 1.30 61.03 0.51
CA ARG A 251 2.70 60.90 1.01
C ARG A 251 3.41 59.67 0.40
N LEU A 252 4.52 59.94 -0.30
CA LEU A 252 5.60 59.01 -0.64
C LEU A 252 6.43 58.65 0.62
N GLN A 253 7.19 57.54 0.54
CA GLN A 253 8.23 57.05 1.49
C GLN A 253 7.71 56.02 2.53
N THR A 254 8.37 54.90 2.82
CA THR A 254 9.81 54.61 2.80
C THR A 254 10.09 53.10 2.96
N VAL A 255 11.27 52.71 2.48
CA VAL A 255 11.97 51.42 2.67
C VAL A 255 12.23 51.11 4.16
N SER A 256 12.49 49.82 4.42
CA SER A 256 13.17 49.18 5.59
C SER A 256 12.21 48.63 6.66
N THR A 257 12.34 47.42 7.24
CA THR A 257 13.36 46.34 7.19
C THR A 257 12.80 45.12 7.96
N TRP A 258 13.48 43.96 7.85
CA TRP A 258 13.39 42.72 8.69
C TRP A 258 12.25 41.73 8.34
N ARG A 259 12.54 40.70 7.53
CA ARG A 259 12.97 39.34 7.92
C ARG A 259 12.03 38.58 8.86
N GLN A 260 11.39 37.58 8.23
CA GLN A 260 10.99 36.26 8.74
C GLN A 260 9.89 36.22 9.80
N GLU A 261 8.72 35.75 9.36
CA GLU A 261 8.23 34.50 9.91
C GLU A 261 7.45 33.66 8.90
N ARG A 262 7.66 32.35 9.02
CA ARG A 262 7.19 31.30 8.14
C ARG A 262 5.70 31.06 8.41
N ASN A 263 4.89 31.06 7.37
CA ASN A 263 4.09 29.90 7.01
C ASN A 263 3.29 30.24 5.75
N SER A 264 3.72 29.64 4.65
CA SER A 264 2.98 29.58 3.41
C SER A 264 1.71 28.75 3.62
N SER A 265 0.57 29.43 3.67
CA SER A 265 -0.73 28.84 3.41
C SER A 265 -1.38 29.58 2.25
N ASN A 266 -1.53 28.81 1.17
CA ASN A 266 -2.57 28.87 0.15
C ASN A 266 -2.71 30.14 -0.68
N VAL A 267 -2.27 30.10 -1.93
CA VAL A 267 -3.13 30.44 -3.09
C VAL A 267 -2.65 29.61 -4.30
N PHE A 268 -3.59 28.90 -4.93
CA PHE A 268 -3.57 28.34 -6.28
C PHE A 268 -2.19 28.15 -6.96
N VAL A 269 -1.78 26.90 -7.09
CA VAL A 269 -1.09 26.47 -8.30
C VAL A 269 -1.91 25.30 -8.83
N ALA A 270 -2.24 25.34 -10.12
CA ALA A 270 -2.67 24.16 -10.86
C ALA A 270 -1.70 23.00 -10.55
N GLU A 271 -1.97 21.78 -10.99
CA GLU A 271 -0.88 20.79 -11.09
C GLU A 271 0.21 21.34 -12.04
N THR A 272 1.12 22.17 -11.55
CA THR A 272 2.44 22.32 -12.15
C THR A 272 3.17 21.05 -11.74
N LYS A 273 2.82 19.97 -12.46
CA LYS A 273 3.76 18.90 -12.81
C LYS A 273 5.14 19.54 -12.91
N PRO A 274 6.17 18.99 -12.24
CA PRO A 274 7.43 19.69 -12.02
C PRO A 274 7.93 20.26 -13.34
N ASP A 275 7.87 21.58 -13.48
CA ASP A 275 8.30 22.25 -14.69
C ASP A 275 9.79 21.98 -14.83
N CYS A 276 10.18 21.40 -15.95
CA CYS A 276 11.57 21.20 -16.25
C CYS A 276 12.26 22.56 -16.29
N VAL A 277 13.28 22.75 -15.45
CA VAL A 277 14.06 24.00 -15.35
C VAL A 277 14.67 24.43 -16.70
N LEU A 278 14.80 23.51 -17.66
CA LEU A 278 15.31 23.76 -19.00
C LEU A 278 14.23 24.00 -20.08
N CYS A 279 13.02 23.45 -19.91
CA CYS A 279 11.99 23.44 -20.96
C CYS A 279 10.84 24.42 -20.70
N LYS A 280 11.04 25.39 -19.78
CA LYS A 280 10.04 26.31 -19.23
C LYS A 280 8.90 26.63 -20.21
N GLY A 281 7.70 26.14 -19.91
CA GLY A 281 6.45 26.61 -20.51
C GLY A 281 5.87 25.82 -21.68
N ASN A 282 6.46 24.70 -22.13
CA ASN A 282 5.82 23.93 -23.24
C ASN A 282 5.74 22.42 -23.06
N ASN A 283 6.27 21.84 -21.98
CA ASN A 283 6.03 20.44 -21.64
C ASN A 283 6.23 20.18 -20.14
N PHE A 284 5.17 19.71 -19.49
CA PHE A 284 5.14 19.34 -18.10
C PHE A 284 5.82 17.98 -17.86
N HIS A 285 7.12 17.96 -17.62
CA HIS A 285 7.85 16.73 -17.30
C HIS A 285 8.96 16.95 -16.26
N PRO A 286 9.26 15.95 -15.42
CA PRO A 286 10.37 16.03 -14.48
C PRO A 286 11.72 16.14 -15.23
N LEU A 287 12.71 16.78 -14.59
CA LEU A 287 14.06 16.94 -15.14
C LEU A 287 14.72 15.60 -15.51
N SER A 288 14.43 14.53 -14.75
CA SER A 288 14.91 13.17 -15.03
C SER A 288 14.44 12.60 -16.37
N LYS A 289 13.33 13.09 -16.91
CA LYS A 289 12.77 12.70 -18.22
C LYS A 289 13.02 13.75 -19.31
N CYS A 290 13.75 14.83 -19.00
CA CYS A 290 14.06 15.88 -19.96
C CYS A 290 15.09 15.43 -21.00
N TYR A 291 14.75 15.51 -22.28
CA TYR A 291 15.68 15.24 -23.37
C TYR A 291 16.85 16.23 -23.40
N GLN A 292 16.59 17.53 -23.22
CA GLN A 292 17.64 18.56 -23.21
C GLN A 292 18.64 18.36 -22.07
N PHE A 293 18.15 18.01 -20.87
CA PHE A 293 19.00 17.71 -19.72
C PHE A 293 19.91 16.51 -19.98
N LYS A 294 19.40 15.46 -20.62
CA LYS A 294 20.16 14.25 -20.98
C LYS A 294 21.18 14.48 -22.11
N LYS A 295 21.08 15.59 -22.85
CA LYS A 295 22.03 15.93 -23.93
C LYS A 295 23.19 16.80 -23.43
N LEU A 296 23.05 17.45 -22.28
CA LEU A 296 24.12 18.22 -21.65
C LEU A 296 25.28 17.32 -21.18
N SER A 297 26.48 17.89 -21.05
CA SER A 297 27.61 17.19 -20.42
C SER A 297 27.35 16.95 -18.94
N VAL A 298 28.13 16.07 -18.33
CA VAL A 298 28.06 15.77 -16.90
C VAL A 298 28.27 17.05 -16.07
N GLU A 299 29.24 17.88 -16.45
CA GLU A 299 29.57 19.14 -15.79
C GLU A 299 28.38 20.12 -15.84
N ASP A 300 27.78 20.27 -17.01
CA ASP A 300 26.62 21.15 -17.22
C ASP A 300 25.39 20.65 -16.46
N ARG A 301 25.17 19.32 -16.40
CA ARG A 301 24.07 18.73 -15.61
C ARG A 301 24.25 19.02 -14.13
N VAL A 302 25.47 18.88 -13.59
CA VAL A 302 25.79 19.22 -12.20
C VAL A 302 25.53 20.69 -11.93
N GLU A 303 25.90 21.57 -12.85
CA GLU A 303 25.73 23.00 -12.70
C GLU A 303 24.25 23.40 -12.71
N VAL A 304 23.43 22.79 -13.58
CA VAL A 304 21.97 22.98 -13.61
C VAL A 304 21.33 22.57 -12.28
N VAL A 305 21.73 21.44 -11.69
CA VAL A 305 21.20 20.97 -10.40
C VAL A 305 21.62 21.90 -9.26
N LYS A 306 22.88 22.38 -9.25
CA LYS A 306 23.39 23.33 -8.25
C LYS A 306 22.72 24.71 -8.34
N ARG A 307 22.69 25.30 -9.54
CA ARG A 307 22.10 26.63 -9.77
C ARG A 307 20.63 26.69 -9.39
N ASN A 308 19.90 25.58 -9.57
CA ASN A 308 18.47 25.48 -9.24
C ASN A 308 18.19 24.86 -7.86
N ASN A 309 19.20 24.66 -7.01
CA ASN A 309 19.08 24.10 -5.65
C ASN A 309 18.29 22.78 -5.59
N LEU A 310 18.47 21.92 -6.59
CA LEU A 310 17.77 20.65 -6.68
C LEU A 310 18.55 19.55 -5.94
N CYS A 311 17.81 18.59 -5.38
CA CYS A 311 18.41 17.41 -4.79
C CYS A 311 19.08 16.55 -5.88
N PHE A 312 20.36 16.24 -5.71
CA PHE A 312 21.11 15.35 -6.63
C PHE A 312 20.51 13.94 -6.78
N ARG A 313 19.61 13.52 -5.86
CA ARG A 313 19.01 12.17 -5.86
C ARG A 313 17.63 12.09 -6.49
N CYS A 314 16.87 13.19 -6.57
CA CYS A 314 15.51 13.15 -7.10
C CYS A 314 15.12 14.38 -7.93
N PHE A 315 16.02 15.35 -8.06
CA PHE A 315 15.83 16.61 -8.79
C PHE A 315 14.65 17.45 -8.30
N LEU A 316 14.26 17.29 -7.02
CA LEU A 316 13.25 18.09 -6.35
C LEU A 316 13.89 19.09 -5.39
N PRO A 317 13.21 20.20 -5.06
CA PRO A 317 13.77 21.26 -4.21
C PRO A 317 13.81 20.83 -2.74
N HIS A 318 14.86 20.11 -2.36
CA HIS A 318 15.21 19.81 -0.98
C HIS A 318 16.69 19.40 -0.85
N ARG A 319 17.19 19.30 0.38
CA ARG A 319 18.57 18.83 0.65
C ARG A 319 18.67 17.31 0.58
N LEU A 320 19.82 16.80 0.14
CA LEU A 320 20.09 15.36 0.04
C LEU A 320 19.91 14.63 1.39
N LYS A 321 20.33 15.24 2.50
CA LYS A 321 20.19 14.66 3.86
C LYS A 321 18.74 14.41 4.30
N LYS A 322 17.77 15.11 3.70
CA LYS A 322 16.34 14.96 3.98
C LYS A 322 15.59 14.19 2.88
N CYS A 323 16.34 13.60 1.95
CA CYS A 323 15.78 12.84 0.84
C CYS A 323 15.24 11.50 1.33
N ARG A 324 13.94 11.26 1.15
CA ARG A 324 13.29 9.97 1.41
C ARG A 324 13.21 9.06 0.17
N SER A 325 13.76 9.49 -0.96
CA SER A 325 13.72 8.69 -2.18
C SER A 325 14.69 7.52 -2.08
N GLU A 326 14.19 6.28 -1.95
CA GLU A 326 15.02 5.07 -1.83
C GLU A 326 15.76 4.73 -3.13
N LYS A 327 15.34 5.27 -4.28
CA LYS A 327 15.94 5.03 -5.60
C LYS A 327 17.26 5.81 -5.75
N ILE A 328 18.37 5.22 -5.30
CA ILE A 328 19.74 5.74 -5.59
C ILE A 328 20.01 5.73 -7.10
N VAL A 329 19.45 4.74 -7.80
CA VAL A 329 19.98 4.29 -9.09
C VAL A 329 19.57 5.18 -10.28
N PHE A 330 18.40 5.83 -10.28
CA PHE A 330 17.96 6.48 -11.53
C PHE A 330 18.43 7.92 -11.75
N ALA A 331 18.76 8.67 -10.70
CA ALA A 331 19.04 10.11 -10.81
C ALA A 331 20.52 10.46 -10.72
N LEU A 332 21.30 9.75 -9.90
CA LEU A 332 22.75 9.92 -9.84
C LEU A 332 23.41 9.42 -11.13
N ASP A 333 22.93 8.31 -11.69
CA ASP A 333 23.40 7.78 -12.98
C ASP A 333 23.13 8.77 -14.15
N LEU A 334 22.08 9.59 -14.05
CA LEU A 334 21.81 10.66 -15.03
C LEU A 334 22.74 11.87 -14.90
N ILE A 335 23.45 12.00 -13.77
CA ILE A 335 24.45 13.05 -13.57
C ILE A 335 25.84 12.52 -13.90
N ILE A 336 26.10 11.22 -13.68
CA ILE A 336 27.44 10.62 -13.75
C ILE A 336 27.72 9.95 -15.12
N ALA A 337 26.68 9.54 -15.87
CA ALA A 337 26.80 9.03 -17.24
C ALA A 337 26.63 10.14 -18.28
#